data_AF-A0A0J7I3S1-F1
#
_entry.id   AF-A0A0J7I3S1-F1
#
_cell.length_a   1.000
_cell.length_b   1.000
_cell.length_c   1.000
_cell.angle_alpha   90.00
_cell.angle_beta   90.00
_cell.angle_gamma   90.00
#
_symmetry.space_group_name_H-M   'P 1'
#
loop_
_entity.id
_entity.type
_entity.pdbx_description
1 polymer ?
#
loop_
_entity_poly.entity_id
_entity_poly.type
_entity_poly.pdbx_seq_one_letter_code
_entity_poly.pdbx_strand_id
1 'polypeptide(L)'
;MEQKHPLPPFTFETAIEKIQMAEDAWNSQDPEKVSKAYTVDSEWRNRDTFINGREEIVAFLQKKWQKELNYKLKKEYWAHTDNRIAVRFEYEYQTKDGNWFRAYGNENWEFDENGLMAKRYASINDLAIREED
;
A
#
# COMPACT_ATOMS: atom_id res chain seq x y z
N MET A 1 6.24 -20.59 10.30
CA MET A 1 6.25 -19.17 9.90
C MET A 1 4.90 -18.86 9.27
N GLU A 2 4.34 -17.67 9.50
CA GLU A 2 3.05 -17.28 8.92
C GLU A 2 3.22 -17.06 7.41
N GLN A 3 2.43 -17.75 6.58
CA GLN A 3 2.42 -17.57 5.13
C GLN A 3 1.22 -16.72 4.71
N LYS A 4 1.43 -15.84 3.72
CA LYS A 4 0.40 -15.01 3.09
C LYS A 4 0.35 -15.32 1.61
N HIS A 5 -0.49 -16.28 1.22
CA HIS A 5 -0.77 -16.53 -0.19
C HIS A 5 -1.40 -15.29 -0.87
N PRO A 6 -1.20 -15.10 -2.18
CA PRO A 6 -0.31 -15.85 -3.07
C PRO A 6 1.19 -15.70 -2.76
N LEU A 7 1.97 -16.75 -3.05
CA LEU A 7 3.43 -16.80 -2.84
C LEU A 7 4.18 -16.57 -4.16
N PRO A 8 5.39 -15.96 -4.13
CA PRO A 8 6.23 -15.83 -5.32
C PRO A 8 6.88 -17.18 -5.72
N PRO A 9 7.31 -17.36 -6.99
CA PRO A 9 7.19 -16.41 -8.10
C PRO A 9 5.73 -16.25 -8.57
N PHE A 10 5.34 -15.02 -8.91
CA PHE A 10 3.97 -14.72 -9.29
C PHE A 10 3.70 -15.05 -10.76
N THR A 11 2.50 -15.54 -11.04
CA THR A 11 1.84 -15.44 -12.35
C THR A 11 1.04 -14.13 -12.43
N PHE A 12 0.54 -13.80 -13.62
CA PHE A 12 -0.35 -12.65 -13.81
C PHE A 12 -1.59 -12.71 -12.89
N GLU A 13 -2.24 -13.87 -12.80
CA GLU A 13 -3.46 -14.07 -11.99
C GLU A 13 -3.16 -13.88 -10.50
N THR A 14 -2.10 -14.52 -10.02
CA THR A 14 -1.69 -14.41 -8.60
C THR A 14 -1.17 -13.02 -8.25
N ALA A 15 -0.56 -12.30 -9.19
CA ALA A 15 -0.16 -10.90 -8.99
C ALA A 15 -1.39 -9.98 -8.85
N ILE A 16 -2.42 -10.16 -9.70
CA ILE A 16 -3.69 -9.42 -9.57
C ILE A 16 -4.36 -9.72 -8.24
N GLU A 17 -4.44 -10.99 -7.85
CA GLU A 17 -5.00 -11.39 -6.54
C GLU A 17 -4.22 -10.72 -5.40
N LYS A 18 -2.89 -10.74 -5.45
CA LYS A 18 -2.03 -10.09 -4.45
C LYS A 18 -2.29 -8.59 -4.35
N ILE A 19 -2.50 -7.92 -5.50
CA ILE A 19 -2.83 -6.49 -5.57
C ILE A 19 -4.20 -6.22 -4.95
N GLN A 20 -5.22 -7.02 -5.27
CA GLN A 20 -6.57 -6.83 -4.72
C GLN A 20 -6.59 -7.05 -3.21
N MET A 21 -5.90 -8.08 -2.70
CA MET A 21 -5.77 -8.30 -1.25
C MET A 21 -5.11 -7.12 -0.54
N ALA A 22 -4.10 -6.49 -1.17
CA ALA A 22 -3.50 -5.28 -0.67
C ALA A 22 -4.47 -4.08 -0.73
N GLU A 23 -5.23 -3.91 -1.81
CA GLU A 23 -6.28 -2.89 -1.91
C GLU A 23 -7.30 -3.02 -0.76
N ASP A 24 -7.82 -4.22 -0.54
CA ASP A 24 -8.82 -4.51 0.49
C ASP A 24 -8.28 -4.26 1.90
N ALA A 25 -7.03 -4.66 2.16
CA ALA A 25 -6.38 -4.42 3.44
C ALA A 25 -6.23 -2.92 3.70
N TRP A 26 -5.74 -2.14 2.74
CA TRP A 26 -5.57 -0.69 2.91
C TRP A 26 -6.91 0.04 3.02
N ASN A 27 -7.96 -0.39 2.31
CA ASN A 27 -9.31 0.17 2.41
C ASN A 27 -10.00 -0.13 3.76
N SER A 28 -9.50 -1.11 4.53
CA SER A 28 -10.00 -1.31 5.90
C SER A 28 -9.55 -0.21 6.87
N GLN A 29 -8.54 0.59 6.49
CA GLN A 29 -7.94 1.63 7.33
C GLN A 29 -7.50 1.13 8.73
N ASP A 30 -7.16 -0.16 8.83
CA ASP A 30 -6.68 -0.82 10.06
C ASP A 30 -5.15 -1.00 10.01
N PRO A 31 -4.38 -0.22 10.78
CA PRO A 31 -2.91 -0.27 10.79
C PRO A 31 -2.34 -1.66 11.12
N GLU A 32 -2.96 -2.37 12.08
CA GLU A 32 -2.49 -3.67 12.55
C GLU A 32 -2.81 -4.77 11.55
N LYS A 33 -3.96 -4.69 10.89
CA LYS A 33 -4.31 -5.62 9.82
C LYS A 33 -3.40 -5.45 8.61
N VAL A 34 -3.11 -4.21 8.23
CA VAL A 34 -2.23 -3.91 7.10
C VAL A 34 -0.78 -4.29 7.39
N SER A 35 -0.26 -4.02 8.59
CA SER A 35 1.14 -4.33 8.95
C SER A 35 1.46 -5.83 8.85
N LYS A 36 0.48 -6.72 9.04
CA LYS A 36 0.63 -8.18 8.92
C LYS A 36 0.95 -8.68 7.51
N ALA A 37 0.82 -7.84 6.48
CA ALA A 37 1.22 -8.18 5.11
C ALA A 37 2.73 -7.99 4.84
N TYR A 38 3.47 -7.39 5.78
CA TYR A 38 4.88 -7.03 5.65
C TYR A 38 5.75 -7.94 6.51
N THR A 39 7.03 -8.11 6.19
CA THR A 39 7.96 -8.80 7.11
C THR A 39 8.17 -7.99 8.40
N VAL A 40 8.65 -8.64 9.47
CA VAL A 40 8.88 -7.95 10.77
C VAL A 40 9.88 -6.81 10.62
N ASP A 41 10.85 -6.98 9.72
CA ASP A 41 11.96 -6.10 9.35
C ASP A 41 11.74 -5.37 8.00
N SER A 42 10.50 -5.25 7.54
CA SER A 42 10.18 -4.68 6.22
C SER A 42 10.73 -3.27 6.03
N GLU A 43 11.33 -3.01 4.86
CA GLU A 43 11.91 -1.72 4.50
C GLU A 43 10.98 -0.92 3.59
N TRP A 44 10.64 0.30 4.00
CA TRP A 44 9.77 1.18 3.23
C TRP A 44 10.45 2.50 2.90
N ARG A 45 10.17 3.00 1.70
CA ARG A 45 10.18 4.43 1.40
C ARG A 45 8.80 4.84 0.92
N ASN A 46 8.14 5.72 1.65
CA ASN A 46 6.86 6.31 1.27
C ASN A 46 7.04 7.82 1.06
N ARG A 47 7.06 8.26 -0.20
CA ARG A 47 7.50 9.62 -0.59
C ARG A 47 8.94 9.87 -0.17
N ASP A 48 9.14 10.77 0.78
CA ASP A 48 10.40 11.18 1.41
C ASP A 48 10.62 10.54 2.80
N THR A 49 9.66 9.75 3.29
CA THR A 49 9.70 9.12 4.61
C THR A 49 10.19 7.68 4.51
N PHE A 50 11.13 7.31 5.38
CA PHE A 50 11.65 5.95 5.52
C PHE A 50 11.09 5.30 6.79
N ILE A 51 10.72 4.03 6.69
CA ILE A 51 10.02 3.27 7.75
C ILE A 51 10.62 1.86 7.78
N ASN A 52 11.00 1.38 8.96
CA ASN A 52 11.70 0.11 9.15
C ASN A 52 10.94 -0.78 10.13
N GLY A 53 10.35 -1.85 9.61
CA GLY A 53 9.65 -2.87 10.39
C GLY A 53 8.19 -2.57 10.70
N ARG A 54 7.48 -3.60 11.18
CA ARG A 54 6.02 -3.56 11.39
C ARG A 54 5.57 -2.49 12.38
N GLU A 55 6.35 -2.26 13.44
CA GLU A 55 6.00 -1.27 14.47
C GLU A 55 5.97 0.15 13.89
N GLU A 56 6.99 0.52 13.11
CA GLU A 56 7.02 1.83 12.45
C GLU A 56 5.95 1.95 11.35
N ILE A 57 5.64 0.85 10.65
CA ILE A 57 4.52 0.80 9.69
C ILE A 57 3.19 1.10 10.37
N VAL A 58 2.90 0.47 11.52
CA VAL A 58 1.67 0.74 12.29
C VAL A 58 1.60 2.21 12.68
N ALA A 59 2.68 2.77 13.23
CA ALA A 59 2.74 4.18 13.63
C ALA A 59 2.56 5.14 12.43
N PHE A 60 3.13 4.81 11.28
CA PHE A 60 2.95 5.57 10.04
C PHE A 60 1.49 5.55 9.57
N LEU A 61 0.87 4.38 9.52
CA LEU A 61 -0.51 4.20 9.04
C LEU A 61 -1.54 4.86 9.97
N GLN A 62 -1.32 4.80 11.29
CA GLN A 62 -2.13 5.56 12.26
C GLN A 62 -2.11 7.06 11.96
N LYS A 63 -0.92 7.64 11.75
CA LYS A 63 -0.77 9.05 11.41
C LYS A 63 -1.37 9.39 10.05
N LYS A 64 -1.28 8.48 9.07
CA LYS A 64 -1.85 8.64 7.73
C LYS A 64 -3.36 8.83 7.81
N TRP A 65 -4.09 7.88 8.39
CA TRP A 65 -5.55 7.92 8.41
C TRP A 65 -6.14 8.88 9.46
N GLN A 66 -5.32 9.43 10.37
CA GLN A 66 -5.71 10.62 11.14
C GLN A 66 -5.76 11.89 10.29
N LYS A 67 -5.03 11.95 9.17
CA LYS A 67 -4.94 13.11 8.28
C LYS A 67 -5.78 12.96 7.01
N GLU A 68 -5.81 11.74 6.47
CA GLU A 68 -6.49 11.39 5.22
C GLU A 68 -7.84 10.72 5.54
N LEU A 69 -8.87 11.54 5.73
CA LEU A 69 -10.25 11.11 6.03
C LEU A 69 -10.96 10.63 4.76
N ASN A 70 -12.05 9.89 4.89
CA ASN A 70 -12.83 9.34 3.76
C ASN A 70 -11.95 8.62 2.72
N TYR A 71 -10.87 7.99 3.19
CA TYR A 71 -9.86 7.37 2.34
C TYR A 71 -10.46 6.23 1.51
N LYS A 72 -10.30 6.31 0.19
CA LYS A 72 -10.75 5.26 -0.73
C LYS A 72 -9.70 5.02 -1.80
N LEU A 73 -9.17 3.79 -1.85
CA LEU A 73 -8.05 3.40 -2.68
C LEU A 73 -8.48 2.45 -3.79
N LYS A 74 -7.92 2.66 -4.98
CA LYS A 74 -7.88 1.70 -6.08
C LYS A 74 -6.45 1.40 -6.47
N LYS A 75 -6.10 0.12 -6.58
CA LYS A 75 -4.83 -0.37 -7.10
C LYS A 75 -5.05 -1.08 -8.43
N GLU A 76 -4.05 -1.01 -9.29
CA GLU A 76 -4.06 -1.59 -10.62
C GLU A 76 -2.69 -2.22 -10.92
N TYR A 77 -2.74 -3.40 -11.55
CA TYR A 77 -1.54 -4.09 -12.03
C TYR A 77 -0.80 -3.26 -13.07
N TRP A 78 0.53 -3.17 -12.94
CA TRP A 78 1.40 -2.61 -13.97
C TRP A 78 2.31 -3.67 -14.59
N ALA A 79 3.11 -4.35 -13.76
CA ALA A 79 4.03 -5.41 -14.19
C ALA A 79 4.40 -6.31 -13.01
N HIS A 80 4.94 -7.50 -13.28
CA HIS A 80 5.59 -8.34 -12.26
C HIS A 80 6.81 -9.06 -12.85
N THR A 81 7.72 -9.48 -11.98
CA THR A 81 8.85 -10.36 -12.31
C THR A 81 9.25 -11.12 -11.05
N ASP A 82 9.26 -12.44 -11.09
CA ASP A 82 9.59 -13.31 -9.96
C ASP A 82 8.81 -12.95 -8.68
N ASN A 83 9.50 -12.44 -7.66
CA ASN A 83 8.95 -12.02 -6.37
C ASN A 83 8.64 -10.52 -6.28
N ARG A 84 8.60 -9.81 -7.41
CA ARG A 84 8.36 -8.36 -7.46
C ARG A 84 7.09 -8.02 -8.24
N ILE A 85 6.36 -7.03 -7.74
CA ILE A 85 5.16 -6.48 -8.39
C ILE A 85 5.28 -4.96 -8.46
N ALA A 86 5.04 -4.40 -9.64
CA ALA A 86 4.85 -2.97 -9.85
C ALA A 86 3.35 -2.67 -9.96
N VAL A 87 2.92 -1.64 -9.24
CA VAL A 87 1.51 -1.31 -9.04
C VAL A 87 1.30 0.18 -9.27
N ARG A 88 0.27 0.51 -10.06
CA ARG A 88 -0.29 1.86 -10.13
C ARG A 88 -1.44 1.94 -9.14
N PHE A 89 -1.64 3.09 -8.53
CA PHE A 89 -2.80 3.28 -7.66
C PHE A 89 -3.23 4.74 -7.62
N GLU A 90 -4.49 4.93 -7.23
CA GLU A 90 -5.02 6.23 -6.85
C GLU A 90 -5.85 6.09 -5.59
N TYR A 91 -5.84 7.12 -4.74
CA TYR A 91 -6.77 7.19 -3.64
C TYR A 91 -7.29 8.60 -3.47
N GLU A 92 -8.55 8.70 -3.08
CA GLU A 92 -9.17 9.96 -2.68
C GLU A 92 -9.20 10.06 -1.17
N TYR A 93 -9.05 11.28 -0.67
CA TYR A 93 -9.21 11.59 0.74
C TYR A 93 -9.60 13.05 0.95
N GLN A 94 -10.22 13.28 2.11
CA GLN A 94 -10.52 14.60 2.62
C GLN A 94 -9.58 14.94 3.78
N THR A 95 -9.09 16.17 3.82
CA THR A 95 -8.35 16.70 4.99
C THR A 95 -9.32 17.09 6.11
N LYS A 96 -8.80 17.34 7.31
CA LYS A 96 -9.62 17.84 8.44
C LYS A 96 -10.28 19.19 8.17
N ASP A 97 -9.70 19.99 7.28
CA ASP A 97 -10.22 21.30 6.88
C ASP A 97 -11.25 21.21 5.73
N GLY A 98 -11.62 19.99 5.30
CA GLY A 98 -12.61 19.75 4.27
C GLY A 98 -12.08 19.74 2.83
N ASN A 99 -10.81 20.05 2.61
CA ASN A 99 -10.21 20.01 1.26
C ASN A 99 -10.07 18.57 0.76
N TRP A 100 -10.44 18.33 -0.49
CA TRP A 100 -10.36 17.03 -1.16
C TRP A 100 -9.14 16.92 -2.07
N PHE A 101 -8.57 15.71 -2.10
CA PHE A 101 -7.42 15.38 -2.92
C PHE A 101 -7.60 14.01 -3.56
N ARG A 102 -7.10 13.88 -4.80
CA ARG A 102 -6.83 12.60 -5.44
C ARG A 102 -5.32 12.42 -5.52
N ALA A 103 -4.82 11.41 -4.83
CA ALA A 103 -3.40 11.06 -4.80
C ALA A 103 -3.11 10.00 -5.86
N TYR A 104 -2.18 10.28 -6.76
CA TYR A 104 -1.72 9.34 -7.78
C TYR A 104 -0.38 8.73 -7.37
N GLY A 105 -0.29 7.41 -7.42
CA GLY A 105 0.84 6.67 -6.90
C GLY A 105 1.37 5.59 -7.83
N ASN A 106 2.68 5.39 -7.75
CA ASN A 106 3.35 4.18 -8.21
C ASN A 106 4.05 3.54 -7.02
N GLU A 107 3.85 2.25 -6.83
CA GLU A 107 4.59 1.48 -5.83
C GLU A 107 5.18 0.20 -6.39
N ASN A 108 6.36 -0.15 -5.87
CA ASN A 108 7.08 -1.36 -6.21
C ASN A 108 7.28 -2.20 -4.95
N TRP A 109 6.89 -3.46 -5.04
CA TRP A 109 6.87 -4.43 -3.95
C TRP A 109 7.87 -5.54 -4.22
N GLU A 110 8.58 -5.97 -3.18
CA GLU A 110 9.42 -7.18 -3.18
C GLU A 110 8.97 -8.07 -2.02
N PHE A 111 8.69 -9.34 -2.31
CA PHE A 111 8.16 -10.30 -1.35
C PHE A 111 9.18 -11.37 -0.96
N ASP A 112 9.10 -11.86 0.27
CA ASP A 112 9.83 -13.05 0.72
C ASP A 112 9.15 -14.36 0.27
N GLU A 113 9.78 -15.50 0.56
CA GLU A 113 9.25 -16.83 0.24
C GLU A 113 7.93 -17.18 0.95
N ASN A 114 7.60 -16.46 2.04
CA ASN A 114 6.36 -16.63 2.79
C ASN A 114 5.25 -15.69 2.29
N GLY A 115 5.50 -14.92 1.23
CA GLY A 115 4.55 -13.99 0.62
C GLY A 115 4.34 -12.71 1.43
N LEU A 116 5.22 -12.41 2.38
CA LEU A 116 5.24 -11.15 3.11
C LEU A 116 6.09 -10.14 2.35
N MET A 117 5.64 -8.88 2.33
CA MET A 117 6.36 -7.82 1.62
C MET A 117 7.59 -7.38 2.43
N ALA A 118 8.77 -7.71 1.93
CA ALA A 118 10.04 -7.33 2.53
C ALA A 118 10.44 -5.88 2.19
N LYS A 119 10.09 -5.40 0.99
CA LYS A 119 10.38 -4.01 0.58
C LYS A 119 9.18 -3.36 -0.10
N ARG A 120 8.96 -2.09 0.24
CA ARG A 120 7.92 -1.24 -0.37
C ARG A 120 8.47 0.13 -0.73
N TYR A 121 8.50 0.45 -2.02
CA TYR A 121 8.88 1.77 -2.51
C TYR A 121 7.69 2.45 -3.15
N ALA A 122 7.17 3.52 -2.55
CA ALA A 122 6.01 4.24 -3.03
C ALA A 122 6.33 5.72 -3.31
N SER A 123 6.02 6.17 -4.52
CA SER A 123 6.06 7.57 -4.94
C SER A 123 4.64 8.03 -5.22
N ILE A 124 4.24 9.16 -4.62
CA ILE A 124 2.84 9.61 -4.59
C ILE A 124 2.81 11.12 -4.77
N ASN A 125 1.88 11.62 -5.58
CA ASN A 125 1.65 13.04 -5.82
C ASN A 125 0.17 13.36 -5.60
N ASP A 126 -0.12 14.45 -4.88
CA ASP A 126 -1.50 14.85 -4.58
C ASP A 126 -1.97 15.93 -5.55
N LEU A 127 -3.17 15.72 -6.10
CA LEU A 127 -3.89 16.69 -6.89
C LEU A 127 -5.11 17.16 -6.09
N ALA A 128 -5.24 18.47 -5.88
CA ALA A 128 -6.45 19.04 -5.29
C ALA A 128 -7.63 18.84 -6.25
N ILE A 129 -8.76 18.39 -5.72
CA ILE A 129 -10.01 18.16 -6.47
C ILE A 129 -11.19 18.81 -5.74
N ARG A 130 -12.32 18.93 -6.42
CA ARG A 130 -13.60 19.24 -5.79
C ARG A 130 -14.26 17.94 -5.32
N GLU A 131 -15.19 18.04 -4.37
CA GLU A 131 -15.95 16.89 -3.86
C GLU A 131 -16.80 16.20 -4.96
N GLU A 132 -17.15 16.95 -6.00
CA GLU A 132 -17.97 16.50 -7.13
C GLU A 132 -17.18 15.95 -8.34
N ASP A 133 -15.84 15.95 -8.27
CA ASP A 133 -14.95 15.41 -9.31
C ASP A 133 -14.67 13.90 -9.13
#